data_AF-A0A3N1HMJ6-F1
#
_entry.id   AF-A0A3N1HMJ6-F1
#
_cell.length_a   1.000
_cell.length_b   1.000
_cell.length_c   1.000
_cell.angle_alpha   90.00
_cell.angle_beta   90.00
_cell.angle_gamma   90.00
#
_symmetry.space_group_name_H-M   'P 1'
#
loop_
_entity.id
_entity.type
_entity.pdbx_description
1 polymer ?
#
loop_
_entity_poly.entity_id
_entity_poly.type
_entity_poly.pdbx_seq_one_letter_code
_entity_poly.pdbx_strand_id
1 'polypeptide(L)'
;MGAVALGLLLGACATTTDVEPLAAGAPTGGPAPAPVTAAEEEDPLAGSDLSRVGPEQAAEIEDRVVTAEEYAAAFERYRGCMADAGHELGSVLHHDLVYRFVVSDAAVQDGTDDACYETEFHHVDGLWQTREEVYALSGQPEWEQECLRVRGVVPGATPEERHRQLRALGLDWGDCP
;
A
#
# COMPACT_ATOMS: atom_id res chain seq x y z
N MET A 1 16.25 -11.29 61.64
CA MET A 1 15.84 -10.85 62.99
C MET A 1 15.65 -9.34 62.97
N GLY A 2 14.52 -8.83 63.49
CA GLY A 2 14.16 -7.39 63.61
C GLY A 2 13.17 -6.93 62.53
N ALA A 3 11.83 -6.92 62.73
CA ALA A 3 10.96 -6.08 63.59
C ALA A 3 10.78 -4.64 63.05
N VAL A 4 9.74 -4.36 62.26
CA VAL A 4 8.43 -3.70 62.56
C VAL A 4 8.49 -2.24 63.04
N ALA A 5 7.87 -1.33 62.26
CA ALA A 5 7.06 -0.16 62.67
C ALA A 5 6.33 0.37 61.41
N LEU A 6 5.06 0.07 61.14
CA LEU A 6 3.81 0.68 61.64
C LEU A 6 3.82 2.22 61.73
N GLY A 7 3.17 2.85 60.76
CA GLY A 7 2.82 4.27 60.74
C GLY A 7 1.61 4.52 59.85
N LEU A 8 0.42 4.43 60.46
CA LEU A 8 -0.85 4.93 59.92
C LEU A 8 -0.78 6.46 59.85
N LEU A 9 -1.15 7.07 58.72
CA LEU A 9 -1.81 8.37 58.72
C LEU A 9 -2.89 8.41 57.63
N LEU A 10 -4.12 8.54 58.11
CA LEU A 10 -5.34 8.83 57.36
C LEU A 10 -5.26 10.26 56.79
N GLY A 11 -5.61 10.41 55.52
CA GLY A 11 -5.77 11.71 54.86
C GLY A 11 -6.79 11.60 53.75
N ALA A 12 -8.06 11.74 54.11
CA ALA A 12 -9.18 11.79 53.18
C ALA A 12 -9.38 13.23 52.68
N CYS A 13 -9.39 13.41 51.37
CA CYS A 13 -10.09 14.49 50.67
C CYS A 13 -10.70 13.87 49.41
N ALA A 14 -11.94 13.37 49.51
CA ALA A 14 -12.74 12.99 48.36
C ALA A 14 -13.42 14.24 47.81
N THR A 15 -12.96 14.73 46.67
CA THR A 15 -13.75 15.65 45.84
C THR A 15 -14.69 14.81 44.99
N THR A 16 -15.97 14.79 45.33
CA THR A 16 -17.02 14.22 44.48
C THR A 16 -17.24 15.15 43.30
N THR A 17 -16.66 14.81 42.15
CA THR A 17 -17.10 15.36 40.87
C THR A 17 -18.38 14.63 40.50
N ASP A 18 -19.51 15.31 40.58
CA ASP A 18 -20.76 14.87 39.97
C ASP A 18 -20.53 14.71 38.45
N VAL A 19 -20.34 13.46 38.02
CA VAL A 19 -20.38 13.10 36.61
C VAL A 19 -21.83 12.80 36.28
N GLU A 20 -22.45 13.73 35.57
CA GLU A 20 -23.75 13.56 34.93
C GLU A 20 -23.75 12.26 34.10
N PRO A 21 -24.71 11.34 34.31
CA PRO A 21 -24.78 10.14 33.50
C PRO A 21 -25.18 10.53 32.08
N LEU A 22 -24.21 10.53 31.17
CA LEU A 22 -24.48 10.52 29.73
C LEU A 22 -25.40 9.33 29.46
N ALA A 23 -26.63 9.65 29.06
CA ALA A 23 -27.60 8.68 28.59
C ALA A 23 -26.93 7.78 27.54
N ALA A 24 -26.81 6.49 27.85
CA ALA A 24 -26.42 5.48 26.90
C ALA A 24 -27.48 5.46 25.78
N GLY A 25 -27.17 6.13 24.67
CA GLY A 25 -27.90 5.96 23.43
C GLY A 25 -27.84 4.49 23.06
N ALA A 26 -28.99 3.84 22.99
CA ALA A 26 -29.10 2.47 22.50
C ALA A 26 -28.42 2.39 21.13
N PRO A 27 -27.59 1.36 20.88
CA PRO A 27 -27.06 1.14 19.54
C PRO A 27 -28.27 0.93 18.63
N THR A 28 -28.54 1.88 17.74
CA THR A 28 -29.45 1.64 16.62
C THR A 28 -28.86 0.47 15.87
N GLY A 29 -29.54 -0.67 15.97
CA GLY A 29 -29.23 -1.88 15.22
C GLY A 29 -29.33 -1.57 13.74
N GLY A 30 -28.22 -1.07 13.18
CA GLY A 30 -28.02 -1.03 11.75
C GLY A 30 -28.14 -2.46 11.23
N PRO A 31 -28.66 -2.65 10.00
CA PRO A 31 -28.69 -3.96 9.39
C PRO A 31 -27.29 -4.57 9.48
N ALA A 32 -27.21 -5.81 9.99
CA ALA A 32 -25.99 -6.59 9.95
C ALA A 32 -25.47 -6.55 8.50
N PRO A 33 -24.18 -6.26 8.26
CA PRO A 33 -23.63 -6.34 6.92
C PRO A 33 -23.95 -7.73 6.39
N ALA A 34 -24.53 -7.78 5.18
CA ALA A 34 -24.78 -9.06 4.53
C ALA A 34 -23.48 -9.87 4.51
N PRO A 35 -23.53 -11.20 4.64
CA PRO A 35 -22.36 -12.03 4.44
C PRO A 35 -21.85 -11.75 3.02
N VAL A 36 -20.73 -11.04 2.92
CA VAL A 36 -19.97 -10.95 1.68
C VAL A 36 -19.62 -12.40 1.34
N THR A 37 -20.25 -12.91 0.29
CA THR A 37 -19.77 -14.08 -0.44
C THR A 37 -18.27 -13.92 -0.59
N ALA A 38 -17.51 -14.99 -0.28
CA ALA A 38 -16.05 -15.01 -0.41
C ALA A 38 -15.67 -14.17 -1.63
N ALA A 39 -14.94 -13.08 -1.39
CA ALA A 39 -14.52 -12.19 -2.45
C ALA A 39 -13.90 -13.07 -3.52
N GLU A 40 -14.54 -13.13 -4.70
CA GLU A 40 -13.84 -13.57 -5.89
C GLU A 40 -12.57 -12.72 -5.90
N GLU A 41 -11.40 -13.37 -5.91
CA GLU A 41 -10.12 -12.66 -6.06
C GLU A 41 -10.30 -11.74 -7.26
N GLU A 42 -10.42 -10.43 -6.99
CA GLU A 42 -10.69 -9.46 -8.04
C GLU A 42 -9.48 -9.51 -8.96
N ASP A 43 -9.72 -9.93 -10.19
CA ASP A 43 -8.67 -10.11 -11.17
C ASP A 43 -7.84 -8.81 -11.28
N PRO A 44 -6.54 -8.79 -10.95
CA PRO A 44 -5.78 -7.56 -10.77
C PRO A 44 -5.61 -6.71 -12.05
N LEU A 45 -5.89 -7.27 -13.23
CA LEU A 45 -5.94 -6.49 -14.49
C LEU A 45 -7.36 -6.33 -15.05
N ALA A 46 -8.40 -6.66 -14.28
CA ALA A 46 -9.77 -6.45 -14.73
C ALA A 46 -10.04 -4.96 -14.96
N GLY A 47 -10.36 -4.60 -16.20
CA GLY A 47 -10.62 -3.22 -16.59
C GLY A 47 -9.37 -2.42 -16.97
N SER A 48 -8.17 -3.01 -16.91
CA SER A 48 -6.95 -2.38 -17.40
C SER A 48 -6.93 -2.28 -18.93
N ASP A 49 -6.31 -1.22 -19.46
CA ASP A 49 -6.06 -1.07 -20.89
C ASP A 49 -4.82 -1.87 -21.31
N LEU A 50 -5.04 -2.95 -22.05
CA LEU A 50 -3.96 -3.81 -22.56
C LEU A 50 -3.58 -3.50 -24.01
N SER A 51 -4.15 -2.46 -24.62
CA SER A 51 -3.97 -2.16 -26.05
C SER A 51 -2.54 -1.75 -26.44
N ARG A 52 -1.74 -1.33 -25.46
CA ARG A 52 -0.36 -0.88 -25.64
C ARG A 52 0.69 -1.92 -25.23
N VAL A 53 0.27 -3.06 -24.70
CA VAL A 53 1.18 -4.08 -24.16
C VAL A 53 1.97 -4.74 -25.29
N GLY A 54 3.30 -4.79 -25.14
CA GLY A 54 4.20 -5.50 -26.05
C GLY A 54 4.01 -7.02 -25.99
N PRO A 55 4.42 -7.77 -27.02
CA PRO A 55 4.12 -9.20 -27.11
C PRO A 55 4.75 -10.03 -25.99
N GLU A 56 5.95 -9.67 -25.52
CA GLU A 56 6.61 -10.33 -24.40
C GLU A 56 5.85 -10.08 -23.09
N GLN A 57 5.52 -8.83 -22.78
CA GLN A 57 4.75 -8.48 -21.59
C GLN A 57 3.35 -9.14 -21.61
N ALA A 58 2.71 -9.22 -22.78
CA ALA A 58 1.41 -9.87 -22.94
C ALA A 58 1.45 -11.37 -22.58
N ALA A 59 2.56 -12.06 -22.86
CA ALA A 59 2.75 -13.45 -22.46
C ALA A 59 3.01 -13.58 -20.95
N GLU A 60 3.83 -12.69 -20.38
CA GLU A 60 4.20 -12.67 -18.96
C GLU A 60 3.01 -12.38 -18.03
N ILE A 61 1.95 -11.72 -18.54
CA ILE A 61 0.74 -11.42 -17.77
C ILE A 61 -0.43 -12.38 -18.08
N GLU A 62 -0.25 -13.40 -18.91
CA GLU A 62 -1.35 -14.27 -19.34
C GLU A 62 -1.95 -15.06 -18.16
N ASP A 63 -1.10 -15.57 -17.27
CA ASP A 63 -1.50 -16.37 -16.12
C ASP A 63 -1.67 -15.57 -14.82
N ARG A 64 -1.46 -14.24 -14.90
CA ARG A 64 -1.51 -13.28 -13.78
C ARG A 64 -0.47 -13.54 -12.69
N VAL A 65 0.57 -14.31 -12.97
CA VAL A 65 1.64 -14.63 -12.02
C VAL A 65 2.99 -14.27 -12.62
N VAL A 66 3.53 -13.12 -12.21
CA VAL A 66 4.86 -12.69 -12.64
C VAL A 66 5.94 -13.36 -11.80
N THR A 67 6.86 -14.05 -12.47
CA THR A 67 8.10 -14.61 -11.89
C THR A 67 9.20 -13.56 -11.76
N ALA A 68 10.22 -13.84 -10.94
CA ALA A 68 11.33 -12.92 -10.76
C ALA A 68 12.12 -12.70 -12.06
N GLU A 69 12.23 -13.75 -12.87
CA GLU A 69 12.85 -13.71 -14.18
C GLU A 69 12.08 -12.83 -15.17
N GLU A 70 10.74 -12.93 -15.20
CA GLU A 70 9.89 -12.10 -16.05
C GLU A 70 9.92 -10.63 -15.61
N TYR A 71 9.85 -10.36 -14.30
CA TYR A 71 9.99 -9.00 -13.76
C TYR A 71 11.32 -8.36 -14.16
N ALA A 72 12.43 -9.09 -14.00
CA ALA A 72 13.75 -8.60 -14.39
C ALA A 72 13.87 -8.42 -15.92
N ALA A 73 13.34 -9.36 -16.71
CA ALA A 73 13.36 -9.26 -18.17
C ALA A 73 12.55 -8.07 -18.68
N ALA A 74 11.37 -7.84 -18.12
CA ALA A 74 10.51 -6.71 -18.45
C ALA A 74 11.15 -5.37 -18.10
N PHE A 75 11.77 -5.26 -16.92
CA PHE A 75 12.54 -4.07 -16.56
C PHE A 75 13.69 -3.80 -17.54
N GLU A 76 14.42 -4.83 -17.95
CA GLU A 76 15.50 -4.71 -18.92
C GLU A 76 15.01 -4.27 -20.31
N ARG A 77 13.83 -4.73 -20.75
CA ARG A 77 13.21 -4.25 -21.99
C ARG A 77 12.79 -2.79 -21.89
N TYR A 78 12.15 -2.37 -20.78
CA TYR A 78 11.84 -0.96 -20.54
C TYR A 78 13.10 -0.10 -20.56
N ARG A 79 14.17 -0.51 -19.86
CA ARG A 79 15.46 0.19 -19.87
C ARG A 79 16.05 0.26 -21.28
N GLY A 80 15.94 -0.81 -22.07
CA GLY A 80 16.35 -0.85 -23.47
C GLY A 80 15.58 0.14 -24.34
N CYS A 81 14.25 0.14 -24.26
CA CYS A 81 13.37 1.07 -24.98
C CYS A 81 13.73 2.53 -24.67
N MET A 82 13.93 2.84 -23.39
CA MET A 82 14.34 4.17 -22.94
C MET A 82 15.71 4.57 -23.49
N ALA A 83 16.69 3.66 -23.46
CA ALA A 83 18.02 3.90 -24.02
C ALA A 83 18.01 4.10 -25.55
N ASP A 84 17.24 3.30 -26.29
CA ASP A 84 17.08 3.42 -27.75
C ASP A 84 16.44 4.76 -28.16
N ALA A 85 15.58 5.31 -27.30
CA ALA A 85 15.00 6.64 -27.46
C ALA A 85 15.94 7.79 -27.02
N GLY A 86 17.12 7.47 -26.46
CA GLY A 86 18.10 8.46 -25.99
C GLY A 86 17.88 8.95 -24.56
N HIS A 87 17.04 8.27 -23.78
CA HIS A 87 16.69 8.62 -22.41
C HIS A 87 17.14 7.53 -21.41
N GLU A 88 18.44 7.40 -21.15
CA GLU A 88 18.93 6.42 -20.18
C GLU A 88 18.33 6.63 -18.77
N LEU A 89 17.94 5.52 -18.13
CA LEU A 89 17.50 5.53 -16.73
C LEU A 89 18.67 5.87 -15.80
N GLY A 90 18.46 6.82 -14.89
CA GLY A 90 19.42 7.18 -13.85
C GLY A 90 19.28 6.32 -12.60
N SER A 91 20.35 6.23 -11.80
CA SER A 91 20.34 5.65 -10.46
C SER A 91 19.64 4.29 -10.34
N VAL A 92 19.82 3.42 -11.33
CA VAL A 92 19.19 2.09 -11.34
C VAL A 92 19.77 1.24 -10.22
N LEU A 93 18.93 0.91 -9.24
CA LEU A 93 19.25 0.10 -8.08
C LEU A 93 18.23 -1.02 -7.97
N HIS A 94 18.69 -2.25 -7.84
CA HIS A 94 17.83 -3.35 -7.41
C HIS A 94 17.90 -3.44 -5.88
N HIS A 95 16.81 -3.08 -5.20
CA HIS A 95 16.71 -3.11 -3.74
C HIS A 95 15.64 -4.10 -3.33
N ASP A 96 16.03 -5.12 -2.57
CA ASP A 96 15.21 -6.26 -2.23
C ASP A 96 14.64 -6.97 -3.47
N LEU A 97 13.35 -6.75 -3.77
CA LEU A 97 12.63 -7.36 -4.88
C LEU A 97 12.19 -6.33 -5.93
N VAL A 98 12.58 -5.06 -5.82
CA VAL A 98 12.09 -3.98 -6.70
C VAL A 98 13.22 -3.17 -7.30
N TYR A 99 13.01 -2.70 -8.53
CA TYR A 99 13.90 -1.72 -9.15
C TYR A 99 13.54 -0.31 -8.73
N ARG A 100 14.54 0.46 -8.31
CA ARG A 100 14.46 1.90 -8.05
C ARG A 100 15.31 2.60 -9.10
N PHE A 101 14.77 3.62 -9.74
CA PHE A 101 15.44 4.32 -10.83
C PHE A 101 14.90 5.75 -10.94
N VAL A 102 15.60 6.57 -11.72
CA VAL A 102 15.22 7.95 -12.01
C VAL A 102 14.97 8.07 -13.49
N VAL A 103 13.78 8.54 -13.83
CA VAL A 103 13.42 8.96 -15.19
C VAL A 103 13.76 10.43 -15.37
N SER A 104 14.37 10.80 -16.49
CA SER A 104 14.68 12.20 -16.79
C SER A 104 13.40 13.01 -17.06
N ASP A 105 13.36 14.28 -16.65
CA ASP A 105 12.24 15.18 -16.95
C ASP A 105 11.93 15.26 -18.45
N ALA A 106 12.94 15.19 -19.30
CA ALA A 106 12.78 15.23 -20.75
C ALA A 106 11.93 14.04 -21.26
N ALA A 107 12.26 12.82 -20.81
CA ALA A 107 11.55 11.59 -21.21
C ALA A 107 10.09 11.57 -20.73
N VAL A 108 9.81 12.18 -19.57
CA VAL A 108 8.45 12.36 -19.07
C VAL A 108 7.70 13.38 -19.93
N GLN A 109 8.33 14.52 -20.24
CA GLN A 109 7.72 15.62 -20.98
C GLN A 109 7.40 15.28 -22.43
N ASP A 110 8.23 14.48 -23.10
CA ASP A 110 7.99 14.04 -24.48
C ASP A 110 7.17 12.75 -24.59
N GLY A 111 6.85 12.11 -23.46
CA GLY A 111 6.01 10.91 -23.38
C GLY A 111 6.73 9.60 -23.69
N THR A 112 8.05 9.63 -23.88
CA THR A 112 8.85 8.41 -24.10
C THR A 112 8.74 7.46 -22.92
N ASP A 113 8.78 7.99 -21.70
CA ASP A 113 8.64 7.19 -20.47
C ASP A 113 7.33 6.41 -20.44
N ASP A 114 6.20 7.11 -20.61
CA ASP A 114 4.87 6.49 -20.65
C ASP A 114 4.78 5.43 -21.75
N ALA A 115 5.24 5.74 -22.97
CA ALA A 115 5.20 4.81 -24.08
C ALA A 115 6.03 3.54 -23.83
N CYS A 116 7.28 3.69 -23.36
CA CYS A 116 8.16 2.56 -23.07
C CYS A 116 7.68 1.75 -21.86
N TYR A 117 7.24 2.41 -20.78
CA TYR A 117 6.80 1.74 -19.57
C TYR A 117 5.53 0.92 -19.82
N GLU A 118 4.53 1.49 -20.50
CA GLU A 118 3.27 0.81 -20.84
C GLU A 118 3.50 -0.40 -21.75
N THR A 119 4.40 -0.26 -22.73
CA THR A 119 4.68 -1.33 -23.69
C THR A 119 5.47 -2.47 -23.05
N GLU A 120 6.44 -2.17 -22.19
CA GLU A 120 7.43 -3.17 -21.77
C GLU A 120 7.29 -3.66 -20.34
N PHE A 121 6.73 -2.87 -19.41
CA PHE A 121 6.86 -3.14 -17.98
C PHE A 121 5.63 -2.89 -17.10
N HIS A 122 4.70 -2.00 -17.47
CA HIS A 122 3.65 -1.49 -16.58
C HIS A 122 2.81 -2.57 -15.87
N HIS A 123 2.23 -3.52 -16.61
CA HIS A 123 1.37 -4.55 -16.04
C HIS A 123 2.17 -5.64 -15.32
N VAL A 124 3.38 -5.92 -15.80
CA VAL A 124 4.32 -6.84 -15.11
C VAL A 124 4.73 -6.27 -13.76
N ASP A 125 5.10 -4.99 -13.69
CA ASP A 125 5.40 -4.30 -12.44
C ASP A 125 4.16 -4.24 -11.55
N GLY A 126 2.99 -3.88 -12.10
CA GLY A 126 1.73 -3.89 -11.37
C GLY A 126 1.43 -5.22 -10.68
N LEU A 127 1.47 -6.34 -11.42
CA LEU A 127 1.29 -7.69 -10.86
C LEU A 127 2.39 -8.08 -9.88
N TRP A 128 3.63 -7.67 -10.13
CA TRP A 128 4.75 -7.95 -9.22
C TRP A 128 4.55 -7.26 -7.86
N GLN A 129 4.12 -5.99 -7.86
CA GLN A 129 3.91 -5.20 -6.65
C GLN A 129 2.71 -5.69 -5.81
N THR A 130 1.79 -6.49 -6.36
CA THR A 130 0.68 -7.07 -5.58
C THR A 130 1.09 -8.28 -4.73
N ARG A 131 2.28 -8.85 -4.97
CA ARG A 131 2.79 -9.99 -4.18
C ARG A 131 3.02 -9.57 -2.74
N GLU A 132 2.56 -10.39 -1.80
CA GLU A 132 2.64 -10.10 -0.36
C GLU A 132 4.07 -9.78 0.08
N GLU A 133 5.05 -10.56 -0.37
CA GLU A 133 6.46 -10.37 -0.04
C GLU A 133 7.06 -9.09 -0.64
N VAL A 134 6.62 -8.68 -1.84
CA VAL A 134 7.08 -7.43 -2.48
C VAL A 134 6.49 -6.24 -1.74
N TYR A 135 5.18 -6.30 -1.51
CA TYR A 135 4.45 -5.30 -0.76
C TYR A 135 5.03 -5.12 0.66
N ALA A 136 5.34 -6.20 1.38
CA ALA A 136 5.94 -6.13 2.71
C ALA A 136 7.31 -5.44 2.75
N LEU A 137 8.08 -5.50 1.66
CA LEU A 137 9.44 -4.93 1.55
C LEU A 137 9.47 -3.53 0.94
N SER A 138 8.38 -3.11 0.30
CA SER A 138 8.29 -1.82 -0.39
C SER A 138 8.36 -0.59 0.52
N GLY A 139 8.17 -0.75 1.84
CA GLY A 139 7.96 0.35 2.79
C GLY A 139 6.54 0.94 2.77
N GLN A 140 5.66 0.43 1.90
CA GLN A 140 4.25 0.78 1.87
C GLN A 140 3.52 0.49 3.20
N PRO A 141 3.74 -0.66 3.88
CA PRO A 141 3.05 -0.97 5.12
C PRO A 141 3.25 0.11 6.20
N GLU A 142 4.46 0.63 6.36
CA GLU A 142 4.79 1.66 7.32
C GLU A 142 4.14 3.00 6.96
N TRP A 143 4.18 3.38 5.68
CA TRP A 143 3.56 4.60 5.17
C TRP A 143 2.04 4.61 5.38
N GLU A 144 1.33 3.53 5.01
CA GLU A 144 -0.11 3.45 5.18
C GLU A 144 -0.51 3.53 6.66
N GLN A 145 0.22 2.81 7.51
CA GLN A 145 -0.01 2.83 8.94
C GLN A 145 0.16 4.23 9.51
N GLU A 146 1.20 4.95 9.10
CA GLU A 146 1.43 6.31 9.56
C GLU A 146 0.35 7.26 9.03
N CYS A 147 0.00 7.14 7.76
CA CYS A 147 -1.06 7.95 7.14
C CYS A 147 -2.39 7.84 7.89
N LEU A 148 -2.76 6.62 8.29
CA LEU A 148 -3.95 6.32 9.06
C LEU A 148 -3.85 6.87 10.50
N ARG A 149 -2.70 6.70 11.16
CA ARG A 149 -2.46 7.22 12.52
C ARG A 149 -2.58 8.74 12.60
N VAL A 150 -1.99 9.45 11.65
CA VAL A 150 -2.06 10.93 11.59
C VAL A 150 -3.50 11.43 11.44
N ARG A 151 -4.40 10.59 10.89
CA ARG A 151 -5.82 10.87 10.72
C ARG A 151 -6.69 10.34 11.87
N GLY A 152 -6.08 9.85 12.93
CA GLY A 152 -6.79 9.30 14.09
C GLY A 152 -7.47 7.95 13.84
N VAL A 153 -7.09 7.25 12.76
CA VAL A 153 -7.57 5.89 12.46
C VAL A 153 -6.54 4.88 12.96
N VAL A 154 -7.00 3.89 13.74
CA VAL A 154 -6.16 2.75 14.13
C VAL A 154 -5.93 1.88 12.89
N PRO A 155 -4.66 1.67 12.44
CA PRO A 155 -4.40 0.91 11.24
C PRO A 155 -4.86 -0.55 11.35
N GLY A 156 -5.42 -1.07 10.27
CA GLY A 156 -5.70 -2.50 10.10
C GLY A 156 -4.44 -3.36 10.24
N ALA A 157 -4.64 -4.60 10.68
CA ALA A 157 -3.55 -5.55 10.88
C ALA A 157 -3.02 -6.08 9.54
N THR A 158 -3.87 -6.15 8.52
CA THR A 158 -3.49 -6.63 7.18
C THR A 158 -3.41 -5.49 6.16
N PRO A 159 -2.66 -5.67 5.05
CA PRO A 159 -2.64 -4.74 3.92
C PRO A 159 -4.03 -4.40 3.39
N GLU A 160 -4.90 -5.41 3.23
CA GLU A 160 -6.24 -5.24 2.68
C GLU A 160 -7.12 -4.39 3.59
N GLU A 161 -6.98 -4.53 4.91
CA GLU A 161 -7.69 -3.70 5.88
C GLU A 161 -7.25 -2.25 5.80
N ARG A 162 -5.94 -1.98 5.72
CA ARG A 162 -5.41 -0.62 5.61
C ARG A 162 -5.78 0.04 4.29
N HIS A 163 -5.65 -0.66 3.16
CA HIS A 163 -6.13 -0.17 1.86
C HIS A 163 -7.62 0.17 1.88
N ARG A 164 -8.46 -0.67 2.51
CA ARG A 164 -9.89 -0.38 2.69
C ARG A 164 -10.11 0.90 3.52
N GLN A 165 -9.34 1.09 4.59
CA GLN A 165 -9.42 2.30 5.42
C GLN A 165 -9.01 3.56 4.63
N LEU A 166 -7.93 3.51 3.84
CA LEU A 166 -7.49 4.63 3.01
C LEU A 166 -8.53 5.01 1.96
N ARG A 167 -9.09 4.02 1.22
CA ARG A 167 -10.17 4.26 0.26
C ARG A 167 -11.43 4.84 0.89
N ALA A 168 -11.80 4.37 2.08
CA ALA A 168 -12.96 4.90 2.81
C ALA A 168 -12.79 6.36 3.23
N LEU A 169 -11.54 6.82 3.37
CA LEU A 169 -11.19 8.21 3.65
C LEU A 169 -10.98 9.05 2.38
N GLY A 170 -11.05 8.43 1.19
CA GLY A 170 -10.79 9.08 -0.09
C GLY A 170 -9.34 9.57 -0.23
N LEU A 171 -8.38 8.83 0.34
CA LEU A 171 -6.96 9.19 0.34
C LEU A 171 -6.19 8.46 -0.74
N ASP A 172 -5.21 9.17 -1.31
CA ASP A 172 -4.21 8.66 -2.25
C ASP A 172 -2.79 8.93 -1.73
N TRP A 173 -1.77 8.45 -2.46
CA TRP A 173 -0.35 8.55 -2.16
C TRP A 173 0.10 9.96 -1.74
N GLY A 174 -0.38 10.99 -2.44
CA GLY A 174 0.00 12.38 -2.20
C GLY A 174 -0.66 13.05 -0.98
N ASP A 175 -1.67 12.42 -0.37
CA ASP A 175 -2.39 13.00 0.76
C ASP A 175 -1.69 12.73 2.10
N CYS A 176 -0.83 11.72 2.15
CA CYS A 176 -0.15 11.28 3.36
C CYS A 176 1.22 11.98 3.52
N PRO A 177 1.64 12.27 4.76
CA PRO A 177 2.89 12.99 5.03
C PRO A 177 4.16 12.19 4.67
#